data_AF-A0A1U7LK79-F1
#
_entry.id   AF-A0A1U7LK79-F1
#
_cell.length_a   1.000
_cell.length_b   1.000
_cell.length_c   1.000
_cell.angle_alpha   90.00
_cell.angle_beta   90.00
_cell.angle_gamma   90.00
#
_symmetry.space_group_name_H-M   'P 1'
#
loop_
_entity.id
_entity.type
_entity.pdbx_description
1 polymer ?
#
loop_
_entity_poly.entity_id
_entity_poly.type
_entity_poly.pdbx_seq_one_letter_code
_entity_poly.pdbx_strand_id
1 'polypeptide(L)'
;MLTAAFFHIAQHPNVLQNLRLELDPLMPNQITGHKLAELPYLNAVIKETLRFCPPALLLLPRWAMDDVEIGGCIIPKHTSVIVPNWSIFRDARYFTQPDAFIPERWLDPTFRLEQTFGKSAHLPFSTGIHSCIGQTYGLAQLEMRLTLAYWVSAFDAVLVDPNSSFEFEEHFVLSKAHCRIRAYPRDMTYV
;
A
#
# COMPACT_ATOMS: atom_id res chain seq x y z
N MET A 1 -0.20 -7.22 -3.72
CA MET A 1 -0.63 -5.81 -3.59
C MET A 1 -2.12 -5.65 -3.86
N LEU A 2 -2.60 -5.91 -5.09
CA LEU A 2 -4.04 -5.78 -5.42
C LEU A 2 -4.95 -6.63 -4.53
N THR A 3 -4.59 -7.89 -4.25
CA THR A 3 -5.34 -8.75 -3.33
C THR A 3 -5.53 -8.13 -1.94
N ALA A 4 -4.52 -7.45 -1.42
CA ALA A 4 -4.60 -6.76 -0.13
C ALA A 4 -5.48 -5.52 -0.21
N ALA A 5 -5.34 -4.73 -1.27
CA ALA A 5 -6.21 -3.57 -1.50
C ALA A 5 -7.69 -4.00 -1.59
N PHE A 6 -8.00 -4.98 -2.44
CA PHE A 6 -9.38 -5.48 -2.58
C PHE A 6 -9.95 -5.99 -1.27
N PHE A 7 -9.16 -6.74 -0.51
CA PHE A 7 -9.60 -7.24 0.79
C PHE A 7 -9.89 -6.10 1.76
N HIS A 8 -8.97 -5.15 1.95
CA HIS A 8 -9.19 -4.07 2.91
C HIS A 8 -10.28 -3.09 2.47
N ILE A 9 -10.46 -2.87 1.16
CA ILE A 9 -11.60 -2.09 0.65
C ILE A 9 -12.92 -2.82 0.96
N ALA A 10 -13.01 -4.13 0.70
CA ALA A 10 -14.21 -4.91 0.98
C ALA A 10 -14.48 -5.08 2.49
N GLN A 11 -13.44 -5.06 3.32
CA GLN A 11 -13.53 -5.17 4.78
C GLN A 11 -13.98 -3.87 5.45
N HIS A 12 -13.70 -2.71 4.83
CA HIS A 12 -13.96 -1.40 5.42
C HIS A 12 -14.97 -0.61 4.57
N PRO A 13 -16.28 -0.69 4.86
CA PRO A 13 -17.31 0.00 4.08
C PRO A 13 -17.08 1.51 3.94
N ASN A 14 -16.54 2.16 4.98
CA ASN A 14 -16.20 3.59 4.95
C ASN A 14 -15.13 3.91 3.89
N VAL A 15 -14.12 3.03 3.73
CA VAL A 15 -13.07 3.19 2.73
C VAL A 15 -13.65 3.05 1.32
N LEU A 16 -14.50 2.04 1.10
CA LEU A 16 -15.21 1.87 -0.17
C LEU A 16 -16.09 3.09 -0.50
N GLN A 17 -16.84 3.59 0.48
CA GLN A 17 -17.71 4.75 0.29
C GLN A 17 -16.91 6.02 -0.06
N ASN A 18 -15.80 6.27 0.64
CA ASN A 18 -14.95 7.43 0.36
C ASN A 18 -14.27 7.33 -1.02
N LEU A 19 -13.83 6.14 -1.42
CA LEU A 19 -13.33 5.92 -2.79
C LEU A 19 -14.41 6.22 -3.83
N ARG A 20 -15.66 5.85 -3.58
CA ARG A 20 -16.79 6.14 -4.49
C ARG A 20 -17.10 7.62 -4.58
N LEU A 21 -17.11 8.33 -3.46
CA LEU A 21 -17.29 9.78 -3.46
C LEU A 21 -16.25 10.49 -4.35
N GLU A 22 -15.04 9.94 -4.42
CA GLU A 22 -13.96 10.46 -5.25
C GLU A 22 -14.03 9.99 -6.72
N LEU A 23 -14.47 8.75 -6.97
CA LEU A 23 -14.43 8.11 -8.30
C LEU A 23 -15.73 8.24 -9.10
N ASP A 24 -16.90 8.18 -8.46
CA ASP A 24 -18.20 8.22 -9.14
C ASP A 24 -18.44 9.51 -9.97
N PRO A 25 -17.90 10.70 -9.59
CA PRO A 25 -18.00 11.89 -10.43
C PRO A 25 -17.19 11.82 -11.75
N LEU A 26 -16.30 10.84 -11.91
CA LEU A 26 -15.46 10.71 -13.10
C LEU A 26 -16.19 9.95 -14.21
N MET A 27 -16.25 10.56 -15.39
CA MET A 27 -16.71 9.88 -16.60
C MET A 27 -15.70 8.81 -17.03
N PRO A 28 -16.09 7.73 -17.74
CA PRO A 28 -15.19 6.66 -18.18
C PRO A 28 -13.95 7.15 -18.94
N ASN A 29 -14.11 8.18 -19.78
CA ASN A 29 -13.02 8.79 -20.54
C ASN A 29 -12.06 9.64 -19.70
N GLN A 30 -12.42 9.94 -18.44
CA GLN A 30 -11.57 10.67 -17.49
C GLN A 30 -10.72 9.73 -16.61
N ILE A 31 -11.02 8.42 -16.59
CA ILE A 31 -10.25 7.41 -15.85
C ILE A 31 -8.91 7.15 -16.58
N THR A 32 -7.98 8.07 -16.38
CA THR A 32 -6.62 8.03 -16.95
C THR A 32 -5.58 7.97 -15.84
N GLY A 33 -4.40 7.42 -16.14
CA GLY A 33 -3.31 7.34 -15.16
C GLY A 33 -2.94 8.68 -14.52
N HIS A 34 -2.94 9.76 -15.32
CA HIS A 34 -2.70 11.12 -14.83
C HIS A 34 -3.80 11.58 -13.89
N LYS A 35 -5.07 11.43 -14.29
CA LYS A 35 -6.19 11.88 -13.46
C LYS A 35 -6.24 11.14 -12.12
N LEU A 36 -6.04 9.82 -12.15
CA LEU A 36 -6.02 8.99 -10.95
C LEU A 36 -4.82 9.30 -10.03
N ALA A 37 -3.73 9.87 -10.56
CA ALA A 37 -2.60 10.30 -9.75
C ALA A 37 -2.92 11.54 -8.90
N GLU A 38 -3.91 12.35 -9.30
CA GLU A 38 -4.36 13.53 -8.57
C GLU A 38 -5.36 13.22 -7.46
N LEU A 39 -5.95 12.02 -7.46
CA LEU A 39 -7.02 11.64 -6.54
C LEU A 39 -6.46 11.34 -5.13
N PRO A 40 -6.64 12.23 -4.15
CA PRO A 40 -6.00 12.09 -2.85
C PRO A 40 -6.38 10.78 -2.12
N TYR A 41 -7.66 10.40 -2.09
CA TYR A 41 -8.13 9.27 -1.30
C TYR A 41 -7.71 7.93 -1.91
N LEU A 42 -7.81 7.76 -3.23
CA LEU A 42 -7.30 6.59 -3.94
C LEU A 42 -5.81 6.37 -3.66
N ASN A 43 -5.01 7.43 -3.75
CA ASN A 43 -3.59 7.35 -3.47
C ASN A 43 -3.30 7.08 -1.98
N ALA A 44 -4.13 7.57 -1.08
CA ALA A 44 -4.05 7.27 0.35
C ALA A 44 -4.33 5.79 0.63
N VAL A 45 -5.36 5.19 0.01
CA VAL A 45 -5.67 3.75 0.12
C VAL A 45 -4.53 2.89 -0.42
N ILE A 46 -3.93 3.27 -1.56
CA ILE A 46 -2.79 2.55 -2.13
C ILE A 46 -1.58 2.60 -1.17
N LYS A 47 -1.23 3.78 -0.66
CA LYS A 47 -0.13 3.92 0.31
C LYS A 47 -0.40 3.12 1.58
N GLU A 48 -1.62 3.16 2.11
CA GLU A 48 -1.95 2.41 3.31
C GLU A 48 -1.93 0.90 3.07
N THR A 49 -2.38 0.44 1.91
CA THR A 49 -2.26 -0.98 1.51
C THR A 49 -0.80 -1.42 1.50
N LEU A 50 0.09 -0.62 0.90
CA LEU A 50 1.52 -0.94 0.82
C LEU A 50 2.22 -0.88 2.18
N ARG A 51 1.74 -0.07 3.11
CA ARG A 51 2.22 -0.03 4.50
C ARG A 51 1.72 -1.23 5.29
N PHE A 52 0.42 -1.51 5.22
CA PHE A 52 -0.21 -2.52 6.06
C PHE A 52 0.14 -3.94 5.62
N CYS A 53 0.15 -4.15 4.30
CA CYS A 53 0.44 -5.42 3.64
C CYS A 53 1.58 -5.21 2.62
N PRO A 54 2.83 -4.99 3.09
CA PRO A 54 3.96 -4.77 2.22
C PRO A 54 4.20 -5.97 1.31
N PRO A 55 4.60 -5.76 0.04
CA PRO A 55 4.91 -6.87 -0.86
C PRO A 55 6.05 -7.73 -0.32
N ALA A 56 7.10 -7.11 0.21
CA ALA A 56 8.24 -7.78 0.80
C ALA A 56 8.31 -7.47 2.30
N LEU A 57 8.24 -8.51 3.13
CA LEU A 57 8.34 -8.40 4.60
C LEU A 57 9.75 -7.95 5.02
N LEU A 58 10.75 -8.52 4.37
CA LEU A 58 12.16 -8.17 4.44
C LEU A 58 12.59 -7.67 3.06
N LEU A 59 13.32 -6.57 2.98
CA LEU A 59 13.94 -6.16 1.72
C LEU A 59 15.07 -7.12 1.33
N LEU A 60 15.45 -7.10 0.05
CA LEU A 60 16.56 -7.91 -0.44
C LEU A 60 17.86 -7.61 0.35
N PRO A 61 18.60 -8.65 0.76
CA PRO A 61 19.86 -8.47 1.46
C PRO A 61 20.86 -7.65 0.64
N ARG A 62 21.60 -6.77 1.31
CA ARG A 62 22.71 -6.00 0.75
C ARG A 62 24.00 -6.41 1.43
N TRP A 63 25.09 -6.41 0.68
CA TRP A 63 26.42 -6.73 1.22
C TRP A 63 27.22 -5.45 1.40
N ALA A 64 27.80 -5.26 2.58
CA ALA A 64 28.73 -4.17 2.82
C ALA A 64 30.00 -4.40 1.99
N MET A 65 30.30 -3.50 1.06
CA MET A 65 31.49 -3.63 0.19
C MET A 65 32.77 -3.20 0.89
N ASP A 66 32.65 -2.38 1.94
CA ASP A 66 33.72 -1.91 2.83
C ASP A 66 33.16 -1.76 4.24
N ASP A 67 34.03 -1.51 5.22
CA ASP A 67 33.60 -1.18 6.58
C ASP A 67 32.79 0.13 6.54
N VAL A 68 31.56 0.09 7.06
CA VAL A 68 30.63 1.22 7.01
C VAL A 68 30.01 1.48 8.37
N GLU A 69 29.95 2.74 8.78
CA GLU A 69 29.26 3.14 10.02
C GLU A 69 27.79 3.46 9.73
N ILE A 70 26.87 2.78 10.41
CA ILE A 70 25.42 3.04 10.34
C ILE A 70 24.88 3.21 11.76
N GLY A 71 24.32 4.37 12.07
CA GLY A 71 23.69 4.64 13.37
C GLY A 71 24.64 4.53 14.57
N GLY A 72 25.93 4.84 14.38
CA GLY A 72 26.97 4.69 15.40
C GLY A 72 27.52 3.26 15.54
N CYS A 73 27.09 2.32 14.70
CA CYS A 73 27.60 0.94 14.67
C CYS A 73 28.46 0.72 13.43
N ILE A 74 29.67 0.17 13.61
CA ILE A 74 30.53 -0.26 12.50
C ILE A 74 30.03 -1.61 11.99
N ILE A 75 29.68 -1.66 10.71
CA ILE A 75 29.32 -2.85 9.96
C ILE A 75 30.55 -3.26 9.15
N PRO A 76 31.18 -4.41 9.44
CA PRO A 76 32.35 -4.87 8.72
C PRO A 76 32.05 -5.17 7.25
N LYS A 77 33.06 -5.02 6.40
CA LYS A 77 33.09 -5.49 5.02
C LYS A 77 32.61 -6.95 4.93
N HIS A 78 31.84 -7.23 3.88
CA HIS A 78 31.18 -8.51 3.61
C HIS A 78 30.11 -8.93 4.63
N THR A 79 29.60 -8.00 5.44
CA THR A 79 28.41 -8.27 6.26
C THR A 79 27.14 -8.12 5.42
N SER A 80 26.19 -9.06 5.56
CA SER A 80 24.86 -8.95 4.97
C SER A 80 23.95 -8.09 5.85
N VAL A 81 23.28 -7.12 5.25
CA VAL A 81 22.38 -6.17 5.90
C VAL A 81 21.00 -6.28 5.25
N ILE A 82 19.96 -6.43 6.07
CA ILE A 82 18.57 -6.58 5.64
C ILE A 82 17.73 -5.52 6.36
N VAL A 83 16.78 -4.92 5.63
CA VAL A 83 15.84 -3.94 6.19
C VAL A 83 14.50 -4.64 6.48
N PRO A 84 14.04 -4.66 7.74
CA PRO A 84 12.79 -5.33 8.12
C PRO A 84 11.59 -4.41 7.90
N ASN A 85 11.10 -4.33 6.66
CA ASN A 85 9.96 -3.50 6.27
C ASN A 85 8.73 -3.75 7.16
N TRP A 86 8.41 -5.01 7.43
CA TRP A 86 7.25 -5.37 8.25
C TRP A 86 7.26 -4.71 9.64
N SER A 87 8.41 -4.80 10.32
CA SER A 87 8.61 -4.21 11.64
C SER A 87 8.57 -2.69 11.60
N ILE A 88 9.22 -2.07 10.61
CA ILE A 88 9.24 -0.61 10.44
C ILE A 88 7.81 -0.08 10.22
N PHE A 89 7.02 -0.76 9.40
CA PHE A 89 5.66 -0.33 9.06
C PHE A 89 4.66 -0.49 10.21
N ARG A 90 5.04 -1.26 11.24
CA ARG A 90 4.27 -1.47 12.47
C ARG A 90 4.83 -0.76 13.69
N ASP A 91 5.87 0.04 13.51
CA ASP A 91 6.49 0.74 14.61
C ASP A 91 5.67 1.98 14.99
N ALA A 92 5.19 2.02 16.23
CA ALA A 92 4.42 3.13 16.77
C ALA A 92 5.22 4.45 16.83
N ARG A 93 6.57 4.39 16.75
CA ARG A 93 7.42 5.57 16.61
C ARG A 93 7.21 6.28 15.27
N TYR A 94 6.79 5.55 14.22
CA TYR A 94 6.60 6.09 12.88
C TYR A 94 5.13 6.15 12.45
N PHE A 95 4.30 5.22 12.93
CA PHE A 95 2.90 5.10 12.53
C PHE A 95 2.00 5.02 13.76
N THR A 96 1.18 6.05 14.01
CA THR A 96 0.14 5.97 15.06
C THR A 96 -0.90 4.92 14.69
N GLN A 97 -1.30 4.09 15.66
CA GLN A 97 -2.16 2.91 15.45
C GLN A 97 -1.66 2.04 14.28
N PRO A 98 -0.46 1.44 14.41
CA PRO A 98 0.21 0.75 13.32
C PRO A 98 -0.59 -0.45 12.78
N ASP A 99 -1.34 -1.11 13.66
CA ASP A 99 -2.14 -2.29 13.33
C ASP A 99 -3.55 -1.98 12.81
N ALA A 100 -3.89 -0.69 12.65
CA ALA A 100 -5.13 -0.26 12.04
C ALA A 100 -4.91 0.19 10.58
N PHE A 101 -5.81 -0.24 9.70
CA PHE A 101 -5.85 0.21 8.30
C PHE A 101 -6.57 1.56 8.22
N ILE A 102 -5.80 2.64 8.10
CA ILE A 102 -6.31 4.03 8.14
C ILE A 102 -5.75 4.81 6.94
N PRO A 103 -6.44 4.84 5.79
CA PRO A 103 -6.02 5.65 4.64
C PRO A 103 -5.89 7.14 4.96
N GLU A 104 -6.72 7.67 5.86
CA GLU A 104 -6.79 9.10 6.21
C GLU A 104 -5.46 9.64 6.76
N ARG A 105 -4.57 8.77 7.28
CA ARG A 105 -3.22 9.15 7.73
C ARG A 105 -2.35 9.78 6.64
N TRP A 106 -2.68 9.54 5.37
CA TRP A 106 -1.95 10.07 4.22
C TRP A 106 -2.52 11.39 3.71
N LEU A 107 -3.67 11.81 4.25
CA LEU A 107 -4.41 13.01 3.87
C LEU A 107 -4.26 14.11 4.92
N ASP A 108 -4.28 13.72 6.20
CA ASP A 108 -4.24 14.64 7.31
C ASP A 108 -2.78 15.04 7.64
N PRO A 109 -2.40 16.31 7.47
CA PRO A 109 -1.06 16.79 7.83
C PRO A 109 -0.81 16.80 9.35
N THR A 110 -1.85 16.67 10.18
CA THR A 110 -1.75 16.60 11.64
C THR A 110 -1.51 15.18 12.15
N PHE A 111 -1.80 14.15 11.34
CA PHE A 111 -1.38 12.79 11.64
C PHE A 111 0.15 12.80 11.69
N ARG A 112 0.74 12.57 12.87
CA ARG A 112 2.19 12.59 13.08
C ARG A 112 2.87 11.43 12.33
N LEU A 113 2.95 11.55 11.01
CA LEU A 113 4.16 11.16 10.30
C LEU A 113 5.18 12.21 10.73
N GLU A 114 5.91 12.01 11.83
CA GLU A 114 6.96 12.95 12.24
C GLU A 114 7.73 13.35 10.99
N GLN A 115 7.69 14.64 10.65
CA GLN A 115 7.77 15.16 9.27
C GLN A 115 9.11 14.86 8.56
N THR A 116 10.04 14.21 9.25
CA THR A 116 11.35 13.81 8.73
C THR A 116 11.53 12.28 8.63
N PHE A 117 10.89 11.49 9.50
CA PHE A 117 11.10 10.02 9.57
C PHE A 117 9.91 9.18 9.08
N GLY A 118 8.66 9.60 9.27
CA GLY A 118 7.50 8.76 8.88
C GLY A 118 7.37 8.54 7.37
N LYS A 119 7.65 9.58 6.57
CA LYS A 119 7.72 9.46 5.09
C LYS A 119 8.92 8.62 4.64
N SER A 120 10.04 8.78 5.33
CA SER A 120 11.28 8.01 5.10
C SER A 120 11.16 6.56 5.55
N ALA A 121 10.24 6.26 6.48
CA ALA A 121 9.94 4.92 6.96
C ALA A 121 8.98 4.17 6.04
N HIS A 122 8.23 4.87 5.17
CA HIS A 122 7.35 4.22 4.19
C HIS A 122 8.12 3.86 2.91
N LEU A 123 8.76 2.69 2.91
CA LEU A 123 9.65 2.20 1.83
C LEU A 123 9.19 0.85 1.25
N PRO A 124 7.95 0.72 0.75
CA PRO A 124 7.42 -0.56 0.28
C PRO A 124 8.19 -1.11 -0.93
N PHE A 125 8.98 -0.26 -1.58
CA PHE A 125 9.75 -0.52 -2.79
C PHE A 125 11.24 -0.21 -2.64
N SER A 126 11.77 -0.17 -1.40
CA SER A 126 13.16 0.20 -1.12
C SER A 126 13.48 1.64 -1.54
N THR A 127 14.74 2.05 -1.41
CA THR A 127 15.25 3.36 -1.86
C THR A 127 16.70 3.26 -2.34
N GLY A 128 17.18 4.33 -2.98
CA GLY A 128 18.52 4.45 -3.55
C GLY A 128 18.71 3.61 -4.82
N ILE A 129 19.96 3.22 -5.11
CA ILE A 129 20.34 2.51 -6.34
C ILE A 129 19.69 1.12 -6.50
N HIS A 130 19.12 0.57 -5.43
CA HIS A 130 18.39 -0.70 -5.43
C HIS A 130 16.90 -0.49 -5.09
N SER A 131 16.34 0.67 -5.43
CA SER A 131 14.89 0.87 -5.43
C SER A 131 14.25 0.01 -6.52
N CYS A 132 13.00 -0.39 -6.30
CA CYS A 132 12.23 -1.12 -7.31
C CYS A 132 12.12 -0.31 -8.60
N ILE A 133 12.54 -0.89 -9.73
CA ILE A 133 12.44 -0.25 -11.04
C ILE A 133 10.98 0.08 -11.42
N GLY A 134 10.03 -0.76 -11.00
CA GLY A 134 8.60 -0.53 -11.22
C GLY A 134 8.03 0.66 -10.46
N GLN A 135 8.65 1.07 -9.34
CA GLN A 135 8.30 2.32 -8.66
C GLN A 135 8.89 3.53 -9.38
N THR A 136 10.15 3.44 -9.84
CA THR A 136 10.83 4.53 -10.54
C THR A 136 10.07 4.99 -11.77
N TYR A 137 9.48 4.06 -12.52
CA TYR A 137 8.65 4.36 -13.70
C TYR A 137 7.17 4.56 -13.37
N GLY A 138 6.77 4.52 -12.10
CA GLY A 138 5.39 4.69 -11.66
C GLY A 138 4.44 3.57 -12.11
N LEU A 139 4.96 2.44 -12.63
CA LEU A 139 4.17 1.35 -13.19
C LEU A 139 3.33 0.67 -12.11
N ALA A 140 3.91 0.42 -10.94
CA ALA A 140 3.19 -0.20 -9.82
C ALA A 140 2.01 0.68 -9.35
N GLN A 141 2.24 2.00 -9.26
CA GLN A 141 1.19 2.95 -8.88
C GLN A 141 0.12 3.07 -9.98
N LEU A 142 0.52 3.08 -11.24
CA LEU A 142 -0.39 3.15 -12.38
C LEU A 142 -1.31 1.93 -12.44
N GLU A 143 -0.75 0.72 -12.34
CA GLU A 143 -1.50 -0.54 -12.30
C GLU A 143 -2.50 -0.53 -11.14
N MET A 144 -2.05 -0.24 -9.92
CA MET A 144 -2.92 -0.20 -8.75
C MET A 144 -4.04 0.85 -8.90
N ARG A 145 -3.73 2.06 -9.36
CA ARG A 145 -4.73 3.12 -9.57
C ARG A 145 -5.80 2.69 -10.56
N LEU A 146 -5.40 2.24 -11.75
CA LEU A 146 -6.34 1.87 -12.82
C LEU A 146 -7.22 0.70 -12.36
N THR A 147 -6.59 -0.38 -11.87
CA THR A 147 -7.33 -1.58 -11.46
C THR A 147 -8.31 -1.28 -10.33
N LEU A 148 -7.89 -0.52 -9.31
CA LEU A 148 -8.77 -0.17 -8.19
C LEU A 148 -9.89 0.78 -8.63
N ALA A 149 -9.58 1.78 -9.45
CA ALA A 149 -10.59 2.72 -9.95
C ALA A 149 -11.68 1.97 -10.73
N TYR A 150 -11.31 1.17 -11.74
CA TYR A 150 -12.27 0.39 -12.52
C TYR A 150 -13.07 -0.59 -11.65
N TRP A 151 -12.41 -1.26 -10.71
CA TRP A 151 -13.07 -2.24 -9.86
C TRP A 151 -14.08 -1.59 -8.90
N VAL A 152 -13.72 -0.49 -8.23
CA VAL A 152 -14.61 0.25 -7.32
C VAL A 152 -15.80 0.87 -8.07
N SER A 153 -15.54 1.40 -9.26
CA SER A 153 -16.61 1.98 -10.09
C SER A 153 -17.57 0.88 -10.56
N ALA A 154 -17.06 -0.28 -10.99
CA ALA A 154 -17.89 -1.32 -11.61
C ALA A 154 -18.57 -2.29 -10.64
N PHE A 155 -18.09 -2.43 -9.39
CA PHE A 155 -18.56 -3.49 -8.49
C PHE A 155 -18.89 -3.01 -7.07
N ASP A 156 -19.93 -3.62 -6.49
CA ASP A 156 -20.19 -3.73 -5.06
C ASP A 156 -19.50 -4.98 -4.53
N ALA A 157 -18.48 -4.81 -3.70
CA ALA A 157 -17.68 -5.90 -3.19
C ALA A 157 -17.85 -6.08 -1.68
N VAL A 158 -18.08 -7.32 -1.26
CA VAL A 158 -18.19 -7.71 0.15
C VAL A 158 -17.35 -8.96 0.41
N LEU A 159 -16.81 -9.06 1.62
CA LEU A 159 -16.17 -10.32 2.05
C LEU A 159 -17.23 -11.42 2.12
N VAL A 160 -16.88 -12.62 1.62
CA VAL A 160 -17.76 -13.80 1.77
C VAL A 160 -17.91 -14.17 3.26
N ASP A 161 -16.85 -13.99 4.02
CA ASP A 161 -16.84 -14.07 5.48
C ASP A 161 -16.45 -12.70 6.06
N PRO A 162 -17.38 -11.96 6.70
CA PRO A 162 -17.11 -10.66 7.29
C PRO A 162 -16.03 -10.68 8.38
N ASN A 163 -15.85 -11.81 9.06
CA ASN A 163 -14.89 -11.96 10.15
C ASN A 163 -13.54 -12.50 9.68
N SER A 164 -13.37 -12.71 8.38
CA SER A 164 -12.09 -13.14 7.82
C SER A 164 -11.01 -12.12 8.16
N SER A 165 -9.86 -12.60 8.62
CA SER A 165 -8.66 -11.81 8.79
C SER A 165 -7.78 -11.89 7.53
N PHE A 166 -6.82 -10.97 7.41
CA PHE A 166 -5.77 -11.10 6.40
C PHE A 166 -4.67 -12.01 6.95
N GLU A 167 -4.85 -13.32 6.79
CA GLU A 167 -3.81 -14.30 7.09
C GLU A 167 -2.75 -14.28 6.00
N PHE A 168 -1.49 -14.17 6.43
CA PHE A 168 -0.34 -14.09 5.56
C PHE A 168 0.28 -15.47 5.38
N GLU A 169 0.63 -15.79 4.14
CA GLU A 169 1.58 -16.86 3.85
C GLU A 169 2.94 -16.22 3.59
N GLU A 170 3.91 -16.60 4.40
CA GLU A 170 5.26 -16.08 4.30
C GLU A 170 6.01 -16.81 3.18
N HIS A 171 6.16 -16.10 2.06
CA HIS A 171 7.16 -16.40 1.04
C HIS A 171 8.12 -15.21 0.91
N PHE A 172 8.91 -15.17 -0.17
CA PHE A 172 9.67 -13.98 -0.52
C PHE A 172 8.76 -12.74 -0.69
N VAL A 173 7.61 -12.93 -1.33
CA VAL A 173 6.54 -11.95 -1.41
C VAL A 173 5.40 -12.40 -0.51
N LEU A 174 4.85 -11.48 0.26
CA LEU A 174 3.66 -11.70 1.05
C LEU A 174 2.48 -12.06 0.14
N SER A 175 1.98 -13.28 0.31
CA SER A 175 0.73 -13.76 -0.29
C SER A 175 -0.33 -13.93 0.79
N LYS A 176 -1.59 -14.07 0.38
CA LYS A 176 -2.70 -14.40 1.26
C LYS A 176 -3.19 -15.81 0.96
N ALA A 177 -3.30 -16.62 2.01
CA ALA A 177 -3.75 -18.01 1.94
C ALA A 177 -5.18 -18.14 1.39
N HIS A 178 -6.14 -17.38 1.96
CA HIS A 178 -7.57 -17.54 1.64
C HIS A 178 -8.30 -16.19 1.68
N CYS A 179 -8.55 -15.60 0.52
CA CYS A 179 -9.33 -14.36 0.37
C CYS A 179 -10.51 -14.59 -0.57
N ARG A 180 -11.73 -14.63 -0.03
CA ARG A 180 -12.96 -14.76 -0.84
C ARG A 180 -13.76 -13.48 -0.78
N ILE A 181 -13.83 -12.79 -1.91
CA ILE A 181 -14.61 -11.57 -2.10
C ILE A 181 -15.72 -11.90 -3.09
N ARG A 182 -16.95 -11.49 -2.77
CA ARG A 182 -18.06 -11.52 -3.71
C ARG A 182 -18.24 -10.13 -4.28
N ALA A 183 -18.21 -10.02 -5.60
CA ALA A 183 -18.38 -8.77 -6.33
C ALA A 183 -19.67 -8.84 -7.15
N TYR A 184 -20.53 -7.83 -6.99
CA TYR A 184 -21.78 -7.66 -7.72
C TYR A 184 -21.62 -6.48 -8.69
N PRO A 185 -21.98 -6.61 -9.97
CA PRO A 185 -21.95 -5.47 -10.89
C PRO A 185 -22.82 -4.32 -10.38
N ARG A 186 -22.34 -3.08 -10.49
CA ARG A 186 -23.11 -1.87 -10.24
C ARG A 186 -23.85 -1.45 -11.50
N ASP A 187 -25.08 -0.98 -11.35
CA ASP A 187 -25.82 -0.33 -12.44
C ASP A 187 -25.20 1.03 -12.74
N MET A 188 -24.21 1.05 -13.64
CA MET A 188 -23.61 2.27 -14.16
C MET A 188 -24.54 2.88 -15.21
N THR A 189 -25.50 3.68 -14.77
CA THR A 189 -26.23 4.59 -15.68
C THR A 189 -25.32 5.77 -15.98
N TYR A 190 -24.53 5.66 -17.05
CA TYR A 190 -23.85 6.81 -17.63
C TYR A 190 -24.92 7.71 -18.25
N VAL A 191 -25.26 8.82 -17.59
CA VAL A 191 -26.14 9.87 -18.11
C VAL A 191 -25.35 10.79 -19.02
#